data_AF-A0A9R1XSA4-F1
#
_entry.id   AF-A0A9R1XSA4-F1
#
_cell.length_a   1.000
_cell.length_b   1.000
_cell.length_c   1.000
_cell.angle_alpha   90.00
_cell.angle_beta   90.00
_cell.angle_gamma   90.00
#
_symmetry.space_group_name_H-M   'P 1'
#
loop_
_entity.id
_entity.type
_entity.pdbx_description
1 polymer ?
#
loop_
_entity_poly.entity_id
_entity_poly.type
_entity_poly.pdbx_seq_one_letter_code
_entity_poly.pdbx_strand_id
1 'polypeptide(L)'
;MLIVVTKDANNNILLVSYAIVDEETTHSWRLFLYKFIHFIAQDRQLCVISNRHRGIIHAMENLEEWKEPLGYHRFCLRHIKSNLVKKYKNLYLDQIDKSQWCLFYDENRRWRSLTTNISESMNNALRGARQLPIRACIDLTFNRTVQLFRKHSDAAMN
;
A
#
# COMPACT_ATOMS: atom_id res chain seq x y z
N MET A 1 8.33 -8.61 5.23
CA MET A 1 8.38 -8.12 3.83
C MET A 1 7.27 -7.11 3.62
N LEU A 2 7.61 -5.90 3.19
CA LEU A 2 6.68 -4.80 2.95
C LEU A 2 6.51 -4.61 1.44
N ILE A 3 5.33 -4.19 0.98
CA ILE A 3 5.06 -3.97 -0.44
C ILE A 3 4.22 -2.72 -0.69
N VAL A 4 4.41 -2.11 -1.86
CA VAL A 4 3.52 -1.10 -2.44
C VAL A 4 3.07 -1.61 -3.80
N VAL A 5 1.76 -1.60 -4.02
CA VAL A 5 1.14 -2.02 -5.29
C VAL A 5 0.24 -0.91 -5.81
N THR A 6 0.05 -0.91 -7.13
CA THR A 6 -0.88 -0.02 -7.82
C THR A 6 -1.65 -0.78 -8.90
N LYS A 7 -2.51 -0.07 -9.63
CA LYS A 7 -3.13 -0.55 -10.86
C LYS A 7 -2.75 0.32 -12.03
N ASP A 8 -2.62 -0.29 -13.21
CA ASP A 8 -2.56 0.43 -14.47
C ASP A 8 -3.96 0.84 -14.96
N ALA A 9 -4.03 1.46 -16.15
CA ALA A 9 -5.28 1.84 -16.79
C ALA A 9 -6.18 0.63 -17.12
N ASN A 10 -5.59 -0.54 -17.32
CA ASN A 10 -6.25 -1.79 -17.68
C ASN A 10 -6.65 -2.63 -16.44
N ASN A 11 -6.60 -2.05 -15.24
CA ASN A 11 -6.90 -2.70 -13.95
C ASN A 11 -5.94 -3.83 -13.56
N ASN A 12 -4.81 -4.00 -14.23
CA ASN A 12 -3.79 -4.98 -13.84
C ASN A 12 -3.09 -4.54 -12.56
N ILE A 13 -2.77 -5.50 -11.69
CA ILE A 13 -2.06 -5.23 -10.44
C ILE A 13 -0.56 -5.16 -10.72
N LEU A 14 0.06 -4.04 -10.37
CA LEU A 14 1.49 -3.81 -10.52
C LEU A 14 2.16 -3.71 -9.15
N LEU A 15 3.24 -4.46 -8.94
CA LEU A 15 4.13 -4.27 -7.79
C LEU A 15 5.06 -3.09 -8.09
N VAL A 16 4.94 -2.02 -7.31
CA VAL A 16 5.73 -0.79 -7.50
C VAL A 16 7.04 -0.88 -6.73
N SER A 17 6.99 -1.37 -5.50
CA SER A 17 8.16 -1.46 -4.62
C SER A 17 7.95 -2.52 -3.56
N TYR A 18 9.04 -3.05 -3.02
CA TYR A 18 9.04 -3.96 -1.89
C TYR A 18 10.28 -3.77 -1.02
N ALA A 19 10.20 -4.21 0.23
CA ALA A 19 11.34 -4.28 1.15
C ALA A 19 11.34 -5.61 1.89
N ILE A 20 12.51 -6.24 1.95
CA ILE A 20 12.77 -7.37 2.84
C ILE A 20 13.23 -6.77 4.16
N VAL A 21 12.52 -7.10 5.22
CA VAL A 21 12.73 -6.60 6.58
C VAL A 21 12.54 -7.76 7.52
N ASP A 22 13.28 -7.76 8.62
CA ASP A 22 13.19 -8.81 9.65
C ASP A 22 11.78 -8.86 10.24
N GLU A 23 11.20 -7.71 10.56
CA GLU A 23 9.87 -7.59 11.17
C GLU A 23 9.09 -6.37 10.68
N GLU A 24 7.76 -6.43 10.74
CA GLU A 24 6.85 -5.31 10.44
C GLU A 24 6.74 -4.35 11.63
N THR A 25 7.81 -3.59 11.87
CA THR A 25 7.88 -2.61 12.97
C THR A 25 7.59 -1.17 12.50
N THR A 26 7.35 -0.27 13.44
CA THR A 26 7.25 1.18 13.15
C THR A 26 8.49 1.72 12.43
N HIS A 27 9.69 1.27 12.83
CA HIS A 27 10.94 1.67 12.20
C HIS A 27 11.01 1.18 10.74
N SER A 28 10.69 -0.10 10.50
CA SER A 28 10.72 -0.69 9.15
C SER A 28 9.78 0.02 8.17
N TRP A 29 8.56 0.35 8.61
CA TRP A 29 7.57 1.07 7.81
C TRP A 29 7.99 2.50 7.53
N ARG A 30 8.51 3.22 8.54
CA ARG A 30 9.02 4.59 8.38
C ARG A 30 10.15 4.62 7.35
N LEU A 31 11.14 3.73 7.49
CA LEU A 31 12.28 3.70 6.58
C LEU A 31 11.84 3.34 5.15
N PHE A 32 10.93 2.38 5.01
CA PHE A 32 10.42 1.97 3.70
C PHE A 32 9.65 3.09 2.99
N LEU A 33 8.73 3.75 3.68
CA LEU A 33 7.94 4.84 3.09
C LEU A 33 8.77 6.09 2.80
N TYR A 34 9.77 6.39 3.65
CA TYR A 34 10.76 7.43 3.37
C TYR A 34 11.54 7.11 2.09
N LYS A 35 12.11 5.91 1.96
CA LYS A 35 12.83 5.53 0.74
C LYS A 35 11.92 5.49 -0.50
N PHE A 36 10.69 5.04 -0.34
CA PHE A 36 9.73 4.98 -1.44
C PHE A 36 9.46 6.36 -2.04
N ILE A 37 9.12 7.36 -1.22
CA ILE A 37 8.83 8.70 -1.73
C ILE A 37 10.10 9.36 -2.30
N HIS A 38 11.24 9.21 -1.63
CA HIS A 38 12.51 9.83 -2.03
C HIS A 38 13.13 9.25 -3.29
N PHE A 39 12.89 7.98 -3.64
CA PHE A 39 13.56 7.35 -4.79
C PHE A 39 12.62 6.90 -5.91
N ILE A 40 11.33 6.70 -5.63
CA ILE A 40 10.39 6.10 -6.59
C ILE A 40 9.29 7.08 -6.97
N ALA A 41 8.79 7.86 -6.02
CA ALA A 41 7.62 8.71 -6.20
C ALA A 41 7.91 10.20 -5.99
N GLN A 42 9.13 10.63 -6.34
CA GLN A 42 9.56 12.02 -6.28
C GLN A 42 8.52 12.94 -6.96
N ASP A 43 8.16 14.03 -6.28
CA ASP A 43 7.25 15.09 -6.75
C ASP A 43 5.83 14.63 -7.13
N ARG A 44 5.40 13.44 -6.70
CA ARG A 44 4.05 12.93 -6.96
C ARG A 44 3.14 13.13 -5.75
N GLN A 45 1.97 13.70 -5.99
CA GLN A 45 0.87 13.65 -5.04
C GLN A 45 0.26 12.24 -5.04
N LEU A 46 0.50 11.49 -3.97
CA LEU A 46 0.04 10.11 -3.85
C LEU A 46 -1.00 9.94 -2.74
N CYS A 47 -2.00 9.11 -3.00
CA CYS A 47 -2.88 8.59 -1.97
C CYS A 47 -2.53 7.15 -1.65
N VAL A 48 -2.12 6.91 -0.40
CA VAL A 48 -1.87 5.58 0.14
C VAL A 48 -3.11 5.09 0.86
N ILE A 49 -3.54 3.86 0.52
CA ILE A 49 -4.64 3.17 1.19
C ILE A 49 -4.08 1.97 1.94
N SER A 50 -4.27 1.95 3.26
CA SER A 50 -3.70 0.89 4.10
C SER A 50 -4.69 0.30 5.11
N ASN A 51 -4.29 -0.80 5.75
CA ASN A 51 -5.07 -1.55 6.75
C ASN A 51 -4.99 -0.96 8.17
N ARG A 52 -4.54 0.29 8.33
CA ARG A 52 -4.34 0.97 9.63
C ARG A 52 -3.26 0.33 10.52
N HIS A 53 -2.24 -0.31 9.95
CA HIS A 53 -1.10 -0.78 10.72
C HIS A 53 -0.40 0.40 11.43
N ARG A 54 -0.10 0.27 12.73
CA ARG A 54 0.46 1.36 13.56
C ARG A 54 1.74 1.95 12.97
N GLY A 55 2.61 1.10 12.41
CA GLY A 55 3.84 1.55 11.76
C GLY A 55 3.60 2.40 10.52
N ILE A 56 2.53 2.13 9.75
CA ILE A 56 2.16 2.94 8.59
C ILE A 56 1.60 4.28 9.06
N ILE A 57 0.67 4.28 10.02
CA ILE A 57 0.08 5.51 10.58
C ILE A 57 1.18 6.43 11.10
N HIS A 58 2.07 5.88 11.92
CA HIS A 58 3.20 6.64 12.46
C HIS A 58 4.09 7.22 11.34
N ALA A 59 4.37 6.47 10.26
CA ALA A 59 5.14 7.00 9.15
C ALA A 59 4.42 8.15 8.43
N MET A 60 3.11 8.04 8.22
CA MET A 60 2.30 9.08 7.56
C MET A 60 2.19 10.36 8.39
N GLU A 61 2.17 10.25 9.72
CA GLU A 61 2.08 11.40 10.62
C GLU A 61 3.43 12.12 10.83
N ASN A 62 4.55 11.41 10.71
CA ASN A 62 5.89 11.90 11.10
C ASN A 62 6.85 12.13 9.93
N LEU A 63 6.41 11.95 8.69
CA LEU A 63 7.17 12.27 7.48
C LEU A 63 6.48 13.42 6.75
N GLU A 64 7.17 14.54 6.56
CA GLU A 64 6.60 15.75 5.96
C GLU A 64 6.11 15.51 4.53
N GLU A 65 6.78 14.62 3.79
CA GLU A 65 6.45 14.26 2.42
C GLU A 65 5.10 13.54 2.30
N TRP A 66 4.61 12.97 3.41
CA TRP A 66 3.33 12.26 3.47
C TRP A 66 2.18 13.11 4.03
N LYS A 67 2.45 14.36 4.43
CA LYS A 67 1.42 15.28 4.91
C LYS A 67 0.71 15.96 3.73
N GLU A 68 -0.56 16.31 3.92
CA GLU A 68 -1.31 17.06 2.91
C GLU A 68 -0.66 18.45 2.73
N PRO A 69 -0.47 18.96 1.49
CA PRO A 69 -1.01 18.46 0.21
C PRO A 69 -0.09 17.51 -0.58
N LEU A 70 1.08 17.15 -0.06
CA LEU A 70 2.07 16.33 -0.78
C LEU A 70 1.69 14.84 -0.81
N GLY A 71 1.19 14.34 0.32
CA GLY A 71 0.74 12.97 0.46
C GLY A 71 -0.63 12.89 1.12
N TYR A 72 -1.37 11.85 0.76
CA TYR A 72 -2.69 11.56 1.32
C TYR A 72 -2.69 10.14 1.90
N HIS A 73 -3.20 10.01 3.12
CA HIS A 73 -3.42 8.70 3.73
C HIS A 73 -4.92 8.47 3.90
N ARG A 74 -5.41 7.32 3.42
CA ARG A 74 -6.79 6.88 3.59
C ARG A 74 -6.81 5.45 4.11
N PHE A 75 -7.88 5.09 4.81
CA PHE A 75 -8.03 3.76 5.36
C PHE A 75 -8.84 2.84 4.44
N CYS A 76 -8.38 1.59 4.33
CA CYS A 76 -9.09 0.55 3.60
C CYS A 76 -10.47 0.30 4.22
N LEU A 77 -11.53 0.47 3.43
CA LEU A 77 -12.90 0.33 3.92
C LEU A 77 -13.24 -1.08 4.37
N ARG A 78 -12.68 -2.11 3.72
CA ARG A 78 -12.87 -3.49 4.16
C ARG A 78 -12.27 -3.70 5.56
N HIS A 79 -11.12 -3.11 5.85
CA HIS A 79 -10.49 -3.19 7.17
C HIS A 79 -11.23 -2.35 8.21
N ILE A 80 -11.71 -1.16 7.84
CA ILE A 80 -12.62 -0.39 8.70
C ILE A 80 -13.84 -1.25 9.03
N LYS A 81 -14.57 -1.77 8.03
CA LYS A 81 -15.73 -2.64 8.22
C LYS A 81 -15.41 -3.85 9.09
N SER A 82 -14.31 -4.56 8.82
CA SER A 82 -13.91 -5.72 9.62
C SER A 82 -13.61 -5.35 11.06
N ASN A 83 -12.96 -4.21 11.31
CA ASN A 83 -12.67 -3.74 12.66
C ASN A 83 -13.95 -3.32 13.40
N LEU A 84 -14.95 -2.78 12.68
CA LEU A 84 -16.25 -2.44 13.25
C LEU A 84 -17.04 -3.70 13.62
N VAL A 85 -17.15 -4.64 12.70
CA VAL A 85 -17.86 -5.92 12.92
C VAL A 85 -17.20 -6.72 14.06
N LYS A 86 -15.87 -6.70 14.14
CA LYS A 86 -15.13 -7.38 15.22
C LYS A 86 -15.32 -6.71 16.59
N LYS A 87 -15.66 -5.42 16.65
CA LYS A 87 -15.49 -4.62 17.88
C LYS A 87 -16.77 -3.99 18.43
N TYR A 88 -17.90 -3.98 17.71
CA TYR A 88 -19.11 -3.26 18.13
C TYR A 88 -20.43 -3.90 17.75
N LYS A 89 -21.54 -3.75 18.51
CA LYS A 89 -21.85 -3.15 19.84
C LYS A 89 -21.17 -1.84 20.34
N ASN A 90 -20.98 -0.78 19.52
CA ASN A 90 -20.77 0.66 19.87
C ASN A 90 -19.38 1.42 19.85
N LEU A 91 -18.97 1.97 18.67
CA LEU A 91 -18.22 3.27 18.45
C LEU A 91 -16.69 3.36 18.09
N TYR A 92 -16.27 3.01 16.85
CA TYR A 92 -14.88 3.22 16.32
C TYR A 92 -14.94 4.09 15.06
N LEU A 93 -16.15 4.38 14.59
CA LEU A 93 -16.38 5.26 13.45
C LEU A 93 -16.16 6.71 13.84
N ASP A 94 -16.69 7.13 14.98
CA ASP A 94 -16.64 8.52 15.44
C ASP A 94 -15.22 9.00 15.77
N GLN A 95 -14.29 8.08 16.04
CA GLN A 95 -12.88 8.39 16.27
C GLN A 95 -12.06 8.51 14.98
N ILE A 96 -12.59 8.05 13.85
CA ILE A 96 -11.90 8.16 12.57
C ILE A 96 -12.39 9.42 11.89
N ASP A 97 -11.50 10.41 11.81
CA ASP A 97 -11.81 11.64 11.10
C ASP A 97 -12.30 11.35 9.68
N LYS A 98 -13.37 12.04 9.27
CA LYS A 98 -14.04 11.79 7.98
C LYS A 98 -13.08 11.98 6.80
N SER A 99 -12.06 12.82 6.92
CA SER A 99 -11.00 12.97 5.90
C SER A 99 -10.28 11.65 5.60
N GLN A 100 -10.21 10.73 6.56
CA GLN A 100 -9.52 9.44 6.43
C GLN A 100 -10.38 8.39 5.71
N TRP A 101 -11.63 8.71 5.38
CA TRP A 101 -12.56 7.81 4.72
C TRP A 101 -12.43 7.94 3.21
N CYS A 102 -11.95 6.88 2.56
CA CYS A 102 -11.68 6.89 1.12
C CYS A 102 -12.92 7.18 0.25
N LEU A 103 -14.14 6.87 0.72
CA LEU A 103 -15.41 7.10 0.00
C LEU A 103 -16.05 8.46 0.31
N PHE A 104 -15.89 8.96 1.54
CA PHE A 104 -16.69 10.09 2.04
C PHE A 104 -16.00 11.43 1.84
N TYR A 105 -14.67 11.44 1.76
CA TYR A 105 -13.88 12.64 1.59
C TYR A 105 -13.05 12.57 0.30
N ASP A 106 -13.74 12.82 -0.81
CA ASP A 106 -13.14 13.00 -2.11
C ASP A 106 -13.34 14.47 -2.53
N GLU A 107 -12.32 15.31 -2.28
CA GLU A 107 -12.29 16.69 -2.77
C GLU A 107 -12.00 16.76 -4.28
N ASN A 108 -12.76 16.01 -5.09
CA ASN A 108 -12.52 15.82 -6.53
C ASN A 108 -11.17 15.17 -6.90
N ARG A 109 -10.49 14.51 -5.96
CA ARG A 109 -9.19 13.86 -6.15
C ARG A 109 -9.31 12.42 -6.73
N ARG A 110 -10.54 11.88 -6.82
CA ARG A 110 -10.95 10.59 -7.43
C ARG A 110 -10.03 9.43 -7.07
N TRP A 111 -10.04 9.05 -5.79
CA TRP A 111 -9.36 7.85 -5.32
C TRP A 111 -10.05 6.58 -5.84
N ARG A 112 -9.56 6.02 -6.96
CA ARG A 112 -10.20 4.87 -7.65
C ARG A 112 -10.17 3.54 -6.88
N SER A 113 -9.39 3.44 -5.81
CA SER A 113 -9.27 2.23 -5.00
C SER A 113 -9.91 2.44 -3.64
N LEU A 114 -10.65 1.46 -3.14
CA LEU A 114 -11.37 1.54 -1.85
C LEU A 114 -10.86 0.53 -0.82
N THR A 115 -10.08 -0.45 -1.27
CA THR A 115 -9.65 -1.59 -0.48
C THR A 115 -8.19 -1.95 -0.79
N THR A 116 -7.57 -2.66 0.15
CA THR A 116 -6.23 -3.24 0.03
C THR A 116 -6.28 -4.66 -0.55
N ASN A 117 -7.36 -5.07 -1.22
CA ASN A 117 -7.49 -6.43 -1.75
C ASN A 117 -6.36 -6.79 -2.72
N ILE A 118 -5.90 -5.80 -3.50
CA ILE A 118 -4.79 -5.99 -4.44
C ILE A 118 -3.44 -6.18 -3.73
N SER A 119 -3.19 -5.46 -2.63
CA SER A 119 -1.94 -5.64 -1.87
C SER A 119 -1.95 -6.96 -1.12
N GLU A 120 -3.11 -7.41 -0.63
CA GLU A 120 -3.24 -8.73 -0.01
C GLU A 120 -3.07 -9.87 -1.02
N SER A 121 -3.65 -9.73 -2.22
CA SER A 121 -3.47 -10.69 -3.30
C SER A 121 -1.98 -10.83 -3.65
N MET A 122 -1.27 -9.71 -3.81
CA MET A 122 0.17 -9.72 -4.10
C MET A 122 0.98 -10.27 -2.93
N ASN A 123 0.65 -9.90 -1.69
CA ASN A 123 1.28 -10.47 -0.50
C ASN A 123 1.11 -12.00 -0.42
N ASN A 124 -0.05 -12.52 -0.82
CA ASN A 124 -0.30 -13.95 -0.88
C ASN A 124 0.52 -14.61 -1.99
N ALA A 125 0.60 -14.01 -3.18
CA ALA A 125 1.43 -14.50 -4.28
C ALA A 125 2.92 -14.57 -3.90
N LEU A 126 3.39 -13.67 -3.04
CA LEU A 126 4.76 -13.63 -2.54
C LEU A 126 4.95 -14.38 -1.21
N ARG A 127 3.92 -15.06 -0.68
CA ARG A 127 4.00 -15.73 0.63
C ARG A 127 5.07 -16.83 0.65
N GLY A 128 5.16 -17.62 -0.43
CA GLY A 128 6.17 -18.68 -0.56
C GLY A 128 7.60 -18.13 -0.62
N ALA A 129 7.80 -16.92 -1.16
CA ALA A 129 9.11 -16.30 -1.20
C ALA A 129 9.65 -16.04 0.21
N ARG A 130 8.80 -15.71 1.20
CA ARG A 130 9.20 -15.34 2.56
C ARG A 130 9.92 -16.45 3.34
N GLN A 131 9.79 -17.70 2.92
CA GLN A 131 10.42 -18.86 3.58
C GLN A 131 11.78 -19.22 2.96
N LEU A 132 12.20 -18.52 1.92
CA LEU A 132 13.42 -18.80 1.20
C LEU A 132 14.58 -17.97 1.75
N PRO A 133 15.83 -18.38 1.48
CA PRO A 133 17.00 -17.53 1.73
C PRO A 133 16.85 -16.16 1.06
N ILE A 134 17.44 -15.12 1.64
CA ILE A 134 17.32 -13.73 1.17
C ILE A 134 17.62 -13.60 -0.32
N ARG A 135 18.66 -14.29 -0.80
CA ARG A 135 19.03 -14.28 -2.22
C ARG A 135 17.89 -14.79 -3.12
N ALA A 136 17.31 -15.93 -2.77
CA ALA A 136 16.20 -16.51 -3.52
C ALA A 136 14.93 -15.66 -3.42
N CYS A 137 14.68 -15.01 -2.27
CA CYS A 137 13.61 -14.03 -2.15
C CYS A 137 13.76 -12.88 -3.15
N ILE A 138 14.97 -12.32 -3.24
CA ILE A 138 15.29 -11.22 -4.15
C ILE A 138 15.10 -11.68 -5.59
N ASP A 139 15.70 -12.82 -5.96
CA ASP A 139 15.64 -13.34 -7.33
C ASP A 139 14.18 -13.61 -7.75
N LEU A 140 13.37 -14.24 -6.89
CA LEU A 140 11.97 -14.50 -7.21
C LEU A 140 11.14 -13.22 -7.31
N THR A 141 11.32 -12.29 -6.38
CA THR A 141 10.53 -11.06 -6.37
C THR A 141 10.90 -10.18 -7.57
N PHE A 142 12.19 -10.06 -7.87
CA PHE A 142 12.69 -9.33 -9.03
C PHE A 142 12.20 -9.96 -10.34
N ASN A 143 12.45 -11.25 -10.55
CA ASN A 143 12.09 -11.93 -11.79
C ASN A 143 10.58 -11.91 -12.02
N ARG A 144 9.78 -12.12 -10.96
CA ARG A 144 8.32 -12.08 -11.07
C ARG A 144 7.79 -10.69 -11.38
N THR A 145 8.41 -9.65 -10.81
CA THR A 145 8.09 -8.25 -11.12
C THR A 145 8.41 -7.94 -12.58
N VAL A 146 9.60 -8.30 -13.05
CA VAL A 146 10.02 -8.10 -14.45
C VAL A 146 9.08 -8.85 -15.42
N GLN A 147 8.71 -10.09 -15.11
CA GLN A 147 7.78 -10.87 -15.94
C GLN A 147 6.39 -10.21 -16.01
N LEU A 148 5.87 -9.71 -14.89
CA LEU A 148 4.60 -8.98 -14.88
C LEU A 148 4.68 -7.72 -15.73
N PHE A 149 5.74 -6.91 -15.59
CA PHE A 149 5.93 -5.72 -16.41
C PHE A 149 6.00 -6.04 -17.90
N ARG A 150 6.75 -7.06 -18.31
CA ARG A 150 6.82 -7.49 -19.73
C ARG A 150 5.46 -7.90 -20.26
N LYS A 151 4.76 -8.79 -19.55
CA LYS A 151 3.44 -9.26 -19.96
C LYS A 151 2.42 -8.11 -20.12
N HIS A 152 2.47 -7.12 -19.22
CA HIS A 152 1.57 -5.96 -19.31
C HIS A 152 1.98 -4.97 -20.40
N SER A 153 3.28 -4.80 -20.66
CA SER A 153 3.77 -4.03 -21.80
C SER A 153 3.31 -4.63 -23.13
N ASP A 154 3.47 -5.94 -23.31
CA ASP A 154 3.08 -6.63 -24.55
C ASP A 154 1.56 -6.60 -24.77
N ALA A 155 0.76 -6.65 -23.70
CA ALA A 155 -0.70 -6.53 -23.77
C ALA A 155 -1.20 -5.10 -24.03
N ALA A 156 -0.37 -4.07 -23.81
CA ALA A 156 -0.71 -2.68 -24.09
C ALA A 156 -0.32 -2.22 -25.50
N MET A 157 0.54 -2.98 -26.19
CA MET A 157 0.95 -2.72 -27.58
C MET A 157 0.07 -3.43 -28.63
N ASN A 158 -0.91 -4.23 -28.19
CA ASN A 158 -1.92 -4.90 -29.02
C ASN A 158 -3.31 -4.32 -28.73
#